data_AF-A0A7L4HCN9-F1
#
_entry.id   AF-A0A7L4HCN9-F1
#
_cell.length_a   1.000
_cell.length_b   1.000
_cell.length_c   1.000
_cell.angle_alpha   90.00
_cell.angle_beta   90.00
_cell.angle_gamma   90.00
#
_symmetry.space_group_name_H-M   'P 1'
#
loop_
_entity.id
_entity.type
_entity.pdbx_description
1 polymer ?
#
loop_
_entity_poly.entity_id
_entity_poly.type
_entity_poly.pdbx_seq_one_letter_code
_entity_poly.pdbx_strand_id
1 'polypeptide(L)'
;EVNPLLCVPSEADAPSSPLDVSVAADCLEARSGESCKAVSLPAEVRLAPSSCRGLRRVPGDGLHLRVGLRRPPPSADLVFTLRESLKPQKNYVFYCQSCGDIIVKDRKFLRVLPLPSENWSALVEEWCCHPNPFARSTLHPRHDDCFLGDTFFLLNSGNESRKSKENTRVICKRCKTTLGETVSSDTIKYYITEVIIQPSEGNFSTPPRSQFVQSMVAQCLVELSSAKSTFRFTIKGDDGKIYILVWLLNSDTLLVESLGSSSSHSVFTLFGDIFMPSSGTVGTWNAVKVLYQPCIKSRNKDLADAWERDIGAHPLTFPSETCLELLLILGLSTTSLPPSLRCMNSFQVRNSCNFLEV
;
A
#
# COMPACT_ATOMS: atom_id res chain seq x y z
N GLU A 1 16.79 12.13 15.64
CA GLU A 1 15.50 12.61 16.16
C GLU A 1 14.68 11.43 16.65
N VAL A 2 13.76 11.66 17.59
CA VAL A 2 13.03 10.59 18.27
C VAL A 2 11.65 10.47 17.65
N ASN A 3 11.40 9.42 16.86
CA ASN A 3 10.09 9.16 16.26
C ASN A 3 9.05 8.96 17.36
N PRO A 4 7.97 9.77 17.42
CA PRO A 4 6.97 9.67 18.47
C PRO A 4 6.01 8.51 18.19
N LEU A 5 5.92 7.55 19.11
CA LEU A 5 4.86 6.54 19.12
C LEU A 5 3.62 7.12 19.79
N LEU A 6 2.46 6.99 19.13
CA LEU A 6 1.16 7.32 19.70
C LEU A 6 0.51 6.03 20.19
N CYS A 7 0.42 5.84 21.51
CA CYS A 7 -0.28 4.71 22.09
C CYS A 7 -1.71 5.13 22.44
N VAL A 8 -2.69 4.31 22.05
CA VAL A 8 -4.10 4.51 22.43
C VAL A 8 -4.66 3.23 23.07
N PRO A 9 -4.68 3.13 24.41
CA PRO A 9 -5.45 2.12 25.13
C PRO A 9 -6.94 2.43 24.99
N SER A 10 -7.69 1.52 24.37
CA SER A 10 -9.14 1.60 24.27
C SER A 10 -9.80 0.98 25.52
N GLU A 11 -10.48 1.82 26.30
CA GLU A 11 -11.62 1.38 27.10
C GLU A 11 -12.81 2.25 26.69
N ALA A 12 -13.78 1.62 26.02
CA ALA A 12 -14.98 2.29 25.56
C ALA A 12 -15.89 2.75 26.73
N ASP A 13 -15.75 2.15 27.92
CA ASP A 13 -16.51 2.54 29.11
C ASP A 13 -15.83 2.01 30.39
N ALA A 14 -15.22 2.89 31.22
CA ALA A 14 -14.87 2.64 32.64
C ALA A 14 -14.43 3.96 33.35
N PRO A 15 -14.59 4.09 34.69
CA PRO A 15 -15.20 5.23 35.38
C PRO A 15 -14.26 6.41 35.66
N SER A 16 -14.81 7.45 36.28
CA SER A 16 -14.18 8.72 36.70
C SER A 16 -13.03 8.61 37.72
N SER A 17 -12.46 7.42 37.92
CA SER A 17 -11.34 7.17 38.83
C SER A 17 -10.01 7.64 38.24
N PRO A 18 -9.04 8.04 39.08
CA PRO A 18 -7.69 8.35 38.62
C PRO A 18 -7.09 7.14 37.92
N LEU A 19 -6.50 7.37 36.74
CA LEU A 19 -5.79 6.38 35.97
C LEU A 19 -4.29 6.62 36.16
N ASP A 20 -3.60 5.66 36.78
CA ASP A 20 -2.15 5.68 36.89
C ASP A 20 -1.53 5.00 35.66
N VAL A 21 -0.60 5.68 35.01
CA VAL A 21 0.04 5.20 33.77
C VAL A 21 1.53 5.06 34.01
N SER A 22 2.02 3.83 33.89
CA SER A 22 3.45 3.51 33.99
C SER A 22 3.99 3.19 32.61
N VAL A 23 5.06 3.88 32.22
CA VAL A 23 5.74 3.65 30.95
C VAL A 23 7.10 3.03 31.25
N ALA A 24 7.29 1.77 30.85
CA ALA A 24 8.58 1.09 30.88
C ALA A 24 9.23 1.12 29.49
N ALA A 25 10.44 0.57 29.37
CA ALA A 25 11.13 0.52 28.08
C ALA A 25 10.46 -0.45 27.09
N ASP A 26 9.78 -1.48 27.61
CA ASP A 26 9.26 -2.64 26.90
C ASP A 26 7.77 -2.89 27.18
N CYS A 27 7.13 -2.10 28.05
CA CYS A 27 5.69 -2.18 28.27
C CYS A 27 5.08 -0.83 28.62
N LEU A 28 3.76 -0.76 28.44
CA LEU A 28 2.92 0.35 28.89
C LEU A 28 1.81 -0.21 29.78
N GLU A 29 1.70 0.29 31.01
CA GLU A 29 0.71 -0.16 31.97
C GLU A 29 -0.25 0.98 32.32
N ALA A 30 -1.53 0.66 32.40
CA ALA A 30 -2.59 1.55 32.84
C ALA A 30 -3.38 0.88 33.98
N ARG A 31 -3.43 1.54 35.13
CA ARG A 31 -4.10 1.06 36.35
C ARG A 31 -5.26 1.98 36.71
N SER A 32 -6.43 1.39 36.93
CA SER A 32 -7.63 2.08 37.43
C SER A 32 -8.20 1.26 38.59
N GLY A 33 -8.02 1.73 39.82
CA GLY A 33 -8.39 0.96 41.01
C GLY A 33 -7.68 -0.40 41.05
N GLU A 34 -8.44 -1.49 41.11
CA GLU A 34 -7.93 -2.87 41.09
C GLU A 34 -7.64 -3.40 39.67
N SER A 35 -8.12 -2.72 38.63
CA SER A 35 -7.89 -3.11 37.24
C SER A 35 -6.51 -2.65 36.78
N CYS A 36 -5.72 -3.57 36.24
CA CYS A 36 -4.43 -3.29 35.63
C CYS A 36 -4.40 -3.88 34.22
N LYS A 37 -4.13 -3.03 33.22
CA LYS A 37 -3.92 -3.45 31.83
C LYS A 37 -2.50 -3.10 31.42
N ALA A 38 -1.75 -4.12 31.01
CA ALA A 38 -0.39 -3.98 30.51
C ALA A 38 -0.36 -4.35 29.02
N VAL A 39 0.33 -3.54 28.23
CA VAL A 39 0.65 -3.80 26.84
C VAL A 39 2.15 -4.02 26.75
N SER A 40 2.56 -5.24 26.45
CA SER A 40 3.96 -5.56 26.15
C SER A 40 4.29 -5.15 24.72
N LEU A 41 5.46 -4.55 24.54
CA LEU A 41 5.98 -4.17 23.24
C LEU A 41 6.87 -5.28 22.67
N PRO A 42 6.94 -5.41 21.33
CA PRO A 42 7.86 -6.32 20.67
C PRO A 42 9.33 -6.03 21.04
N ALA A 43 10.20 -7.03 20.90
CA ALA A 43 11.60 -6.93 21.31
C ALA A 43 12.36 -5.81 20.58
N GLU A 44 11.94 -5.52 19.35
CA GLU A 44 12.48 -4.52 18.43
C GLU A 44 12.11 -3.10 18.83
N VAL A 45 11.04 -2.93 19.62
CA VAL A 45 10.52 -1.63 20.04
C VAL A 45 10.92 -1.36 21.48
N ARG A 46 11.66 -0.26 21.68
CA ARG A 46 12.07 0.20 23.01
C ARG A 46 11.70 1.66 23.21
N LEU A 47 10.81 1.92 24.16
CA LEU A 47 10.42 3.27 24.55
C LEU A 47 11.55 3.95 25.33
N ALA A 48 11.55 5.28 25.27
CA ALA A 48 12.27 6.18 26.15
C ALA A 48 11.26 6.77 27.15
N PRO A 49 11.05 6.15 28.33
CA PRO A 49 10.00 6.58 29.27
C PRO A 49 10.07 8.06 29.65
N SER A 50 11.28 8.60 29.81
CA SER A 50 11.52 10.01 30.14
C SER A 50 11.06 11.01 29.06
N SER A 51 10.75 10.54 27.85
CA SER A 51 10.24 11.37 26.76
C SER A 51 8.71 11.42 26.68
N CYS A 52 8.01 10.74 27.61
CA CYS A 52 6.55 10.72 27.67
C CYS A 52 5.99 12.14 27.78
N ARG A 53 5.09 12.49 26.86
CA ARG A 53 4.44 13.81 26.81
C ARG A 53 3.04 13.71 26.25
N GLY A 54 2.22 14.72 26.54
CA GLY A 54 0.87 14.84 25.98
C GLY A 54 -0.08 13.74 26.46
N LEU A 55 0.15 13.19 27.66
CA LEU A 55 -0.76 12.26 28.32
C LEU A 55 -2.11 12.96 28.52
N ARG A 56 -3.15 12.47 27.86
CA ARG A 56 -4.50 13.02 27.96
C ARG A 56 -5.53 11.93 27.77
N ARG A 57 -6.64 12.00 28.49
CA ARG A 57 -7.82 11.18 28.19
C ARG A 57 -8.70 11.94 27.21
N VAL A 58 -9.04 11.32 26.09
CA VAL A 58 -9.92 11.87 25.07
C VAL A 58 -11.25 11.11 25.16
N PRO A 59 -12.38 11.80 25.46
CA PRO A 59 -13.69 11.17 25.50
C PRO A 59 -14.00 10.45 24.18
N GLY A 60 -14.44 9.19 24.26
CA GLY A 60 -14.75 8.35 23.10
C GLY A 60 -13.55 7.70 22.40
N ASP A 61 -12.32 8.14 22.71
CA ASP A 61 -11.10 7.67 22.05
C ASP A 61 -10.15 6.91 22.99
N GLY A 62 -10.18 7.22 24.30
CA GLY A 62 -9.35 6.57 25.32
C GLY A 62 -8.15 7.42 25.74
N LEU A 63 -7.08 6.77 26.20
CA LEU A 63 -5.88 7.46 26.69
C LEU A 63 -4.91 7.73 25.53
N HIS A 64 -4.47 8.96 25.34
CA HIS A 64 -3.48 9.34 24.34
C HIS A 64 -2.19 9.72 25.04
N LEU A 65 -1.07 9.23 24.55
CA LEU A 65 0.26 9.63 25.00
C LEU A 65 1.25 9.57 23.84
N ARG A 66 2.28 10.43 23.89
CA ARG A 66 3.39 10.40 22.94
C ARG A 66 4.64 10.02 23.69
N VAL A 67 5.27 8.93 23.28
CA VAL A 67 6.54 8.47 23.86
C VAL A 67 7.52 8.27 22.73
N GLY A 68 8.74 8.70 22.95
CA GLY A 68 9.83 8.53 22.01
C GLY A 68 10.45 7.14 22.07
N LEU A 69 11.09 6.72 20.98
CA LEU A 69 11.85 5.47 20.91
C LEU A 69 13.32 5.68 21.30
N ARG A 70 13.91 4.77 22.10
CA ARG A 70 15.33 4.81 22.51
C ARG A 70 16.29 4.60 21.34
N ARG A 71 15.87 3.78 20.38
CA ARG A 71 16.48 3.65 19.06
C ARG A 71 15.32 3.53 18.08
N PRO A 72 15.40 4.15 16.88
CA PRO A 72 14.54 3.70 15.81
C PRO A 72 14.77 2.19 15.66
N PRO A 73 13.71 1.37 15.44
CA PRO A 73 13.96 0.01 14.99
C PRO A 73 14.93 0.10 13.79
N PRO A 74 15.83 -0.89 13.59
CA PRO A 74 16.55 -0.95 12.32
C PRO A 74 15.49 -0.75 11.24
N SER A 75 15.76 0.09 10.24
CA SER A 75 14.93 0.04 9.04
C SER A 75 14.97 -1.43 8.66
N ALA A 76 13.91 -2.19 8.93
CA ALA A 76 13.72 -3.44 8.23
C ALA A 76 13.95 -3.06 6.77
N ASP A 77 14.73 -3.82 6.00
CA ASP A 77 14.91 -3.53 4.58
C ASP A 77 13.52 -3.43 3.95
N LEU A 78 13.01 -2.20 3.87
CA LEU A 78 11.59 -1.96 4.18
C LEU A 78 10.73 -2.04 2.94
N VAL A 79 11.37 -2.23 1.81
CA VAL A 79 10.73 -2.18 0.54
C VAL A 79 11.27 -3.42 -0.15
N PHE A 80 10.49 -4.51 -0.12
CA PHE A 80 10.61 -5.47 -1.19
C PHE A 80 10.21 -4.73 -2.45
N THR A 81 11.18 -4.07 -3.08
CA THR A 81 10.94 -3.31 -4.28
C THR A 81 10.83 -4.32 -5.41
N LEU A 82 9.68 -4.46 -6.07
CA LEU A 82 9.53 -5.28 -7.28
C LEU A 82 10.68 -5.02 -8.28
N ARG A 83 11.12 -3.76 -8.37
CA ARG A 83 12.25 -3.32 -9.19
C ARG A 83 13.60 -3.87 -8.72
N GLU A 84 13.82 -4.03 -7.42
CA GLU A 84 15.07 -4.56 -6.85
C GLU A 84 15.07 -6.09 -6.74
N SER A 85 13.88 -6.70 -6.65
CA SER A 85 13.71 -8.15 -6.55
C SER A 85 13.89 -8.86 -7.89
N LEU A 86 13.52 -8.20 -8.98
CA LEU A 86 13.74 -8.66 -10.35
C LEU A 86 15.18 -8.36 -10.80
N LYS A 87 15.99 -9.41 -10.90
CA LYS A 87 17.39 -9.35 -11.29
C LYS A 87 17.61 -10.06 -12.63
N PRO A 88 18.46 -9.52 -13.51
CA PRO A 88 18.88 -10.23 -14.71
C PRO A 88 19.47 -11.60 -14.40
N GLN A 89 19.40 -12.50 -15.39
CA GLN A 89 19.96 -13.85 -15.35
C GLN A 89 19.36 -14.80 -14.31
N LYS A 90 18.25 -14.42 -13.66
CA LYS A 90 17.47 -15.29 -12.78
C LYS A 90 16.18 -15.76 -13.45
N ASN A 91 15.72 -16.93 -13.02
CA ASN A 91 14.43 -17.48 -13.45
C ASN A 91 13.34 -17.08 -12.46
N TYR A 92 12.19 -16.71 -13.00
CA TYR A 92 11.03 -16.30 -12.25
C TYR A 92 9.78 -17.08 -12.66
N VAL A 93 8.92 -17.31 -11.68
CA VAL A 93 7.57 -17.85 -11.87
C VAL A 93 6.57 -16.75 -11.50
N PHE A 94 5.54 -16.63 -12.31
CA PHE A 94 4.50 -15.62 -12.20
C PHE A 94 3.22 -16.32 -11.79
N TYR A 95 2.59 -15.85 -10.73
CA TYR A 95 1.40 -16.45 -10.15
C TYR A 95 0.24 -15.46 -10.17
N CYS A 96 -0.95 -15.95 -10.46
CA CYS A 96 -2.17 -15.17 -10.29
C CYS A 96 -2.37 -14.90 -8.81
N GLN A 97 -2.42 -13.63 -8.44
CA GLN A 97 -2.58 -13.24 -7.04
C GLN A 97 -3.90 -13.79 -6.46
N SER A 98 -4.98 -13.82 -7.24
CA SER A 98 -6.29 -14.24 -6.74
C SER A 98 -6.46 -15.74 -6.48
N CYS A 99 -5.71 -16.62 -7.18
CA CYS A 99 -5.91 -18.07 -7.08
C CYS A 99 -4.63 -18.92 -7.03
N GLY A 100 -3.46 -18.30 -7.09
CA GLY A 100 -2.16 -18.97 -7.09
C GLY A 100 -1.81 -19.76 -8.34
N ASP A 101 -2.62 -19.68 -9.41
CA ASP A 101 -2.33 -20.39 -10.67
C ASP A 101 -1.09 -19.82 -11.36
N ILE A 102 -0.29 -20.69 -11.99
CA ILE A 102 0.93 -20.27 -12.69
C ILE A 102 0.55 -19.63 -14.03
N ILE A 103 0.90 -18.35 -14.19
CA ILE A 103 0.66 -17.57 -15.42
C ILE A 103 1.83 -17.74 -16.38
N VAL A 104 3.05 -17.61 -15.88
CA VAL A 104 4.30 -17.77 -16.65
C VAL A 104 5.25 -18.60 -15.81
N LYS A 105 5.82 -19.65 -16.42
CA LYS A 105 6.72 -20.58 -15.74
C LYS A 105 8.17 -20.39 -16.22
N ASP A 106 9.10 -20.37 -15.27
CA ASP A 106 10.55 -20.37 -15.47
C ASP A 106 11.05 -19.36 -16.52
N ARG A 107 10.54 -18.13 -16.43
CA ARG A 107 10.94 -17.06 -17.34
C ARG A 107 12.27 -16.47 -16.89
N LYS A 108 13.28 -16.53 -17.76
CA LYS A 108 14.56 -15.88 -17.56
C LYS A 108 14.58 -14.51 -18.21
N PHE A 109 15.01 -13.49 -17.47
CA PHE A 109 15.22 -12.15 -18.04
C PHE A 109 16.70 -11.87 -18.27
N LEU A 110 17.06 -11.50 -19.50
CA LEU A 110 18.38 -10.96 -19.82
C LEU A 110 18.50 -9.51 -19.36
N ARG A 111 17.42 -8.73 -19.45
CA ARG A 111 17.38 -7.34 -19.01
C ARG A 111 16.08 -7.07 -18.26
N VAL A 112 16.20 -6.33 -17.17
CA VAL A 112 15.08 -5.75 -16.43
C VAL A 112 15.30 -4.25 -16.46
N LEU A 113 14.42 -3.50 -17.14
CA LEU A 113 14.63 -2.08 -17.40
C LEU A 113 13.41 -1.27 -16.96
N PRO A 114 13.58 -0.18 -16.19
CA PRO A 114 12.47 0.73 -15.93
C PRO A 114 12.07 1.43 -17.22
N LEU A 115 10.76 1.54 -17.45
CA LEU A 115 10.22 2.42 -18.48
C LEU A 115 10.40 3.88 -18.03
N PRO A 116 10.56 4.81 -18.97
CA PRO A 116 10.28 6.21 -18.68
C PRO A 116 8.86 6.30 -18.10
N SER A 117 8.65 7.12 -17.07
CA SER A 117 7.31 7.35 -16.52
C SER A 117 6.26 7.64 -17.60
N GLU A 118 5.00 7.26 -17.37
CA GLU A 118 3.93 7.30 -18.39
C GLU A 118 3.75 8.67 -19.08
N ASN A 119 4.13 9.77 -18.43
CA ASN A 119 4.05 11.12 -18.98
C ASN A 119 5.26 11.56 -19.83
N TRP A 120 6.31 10.74 -20.01
CA TRP A 120 7.49 11.17 -20.77
C TRP A 120 7.15 11.49 -22.22
N SER A 121 6.29 10.71 -22.89
CA SER A 121 5.93 10.98 -24.28
C SER A 121 5.20 12.31 -24.45
N ALA A 122 4.32 12.67 -23.50
CA ALA A 122 3.64 13.96 -23.47
C ALA A 122 4.60 15.13 -23.18
N LEU A 123 5.54 14.94 -22.26
CA LEU A 123 6.54 15.97 -21.92
C LEU A 123 7.59 16.17 -23.02
N VAL A 124 7.90 15.13 -23.78
CA VAL A 124 8.87 15.21 -24.90
C VAL A 124 8.37 16.13 -26.01
N GLU A 125 7.06 16.24 -26.23
CA GLU A 125 6.52 17.20 -27.21
C GLU A 125 6.65 18.66 -26.75
N GLU A 126 6.68 18.91 -25.44
CA GLU A 126 6.84 20.25 -24.86
C GLU A 126 8.32 20.65 -24.68
N TRP A 127 9.23 19.67 -24.55
CA TRP A 127 10.65 19.93 -24.28
C TRP A 127 11.53 19.90 -25.53
N CYS A 128 11.14 19.18 -26.58
CA CYS A 128 11.96 19.08 -27.77
C CYS A 128 11.72 20.28 -28.70
N CYS A 129 12.80 20.99 -29.06
CA CYS A 129 12.79 22.03 -30.10
C CYS A 129 12.60 21.48 -31.53
N HIS A 130 12.42 20.17 -31.66
CA HIS A 130 12.23 19.44 -32.91
C HIS A 130 11.21 18.32 -32.69
N PRO A 131 10.59 17.78 -33.76
CA PRO A 131 9.69 16.65 -33.64
C PRO A 131 10.29 15.53 -32.80
N ASN A 132 9.47 14.92 -31.95
CA ASN A 132 9.88 13.88 -31.02
C ASN A 132 10.63 12.76 -31.77
N PRO A 133 11.94 12.57 -31.52
CA PRO A 133 12.74 11.60 -32.26
C PRO A 133 12.33 10.15 -31.97
N PHE A 134 11.53 9.94 -30.92
CA PHE A 134 10.99 8.65 -30.49
C PHE A 134 9.51 8.45 -30.87
N ALA A 135 8.88 9.39 -31.59
CA ALA A 135 7.45 9.30 -31.96
C ALA A 135 7.07 8.02 -32.72
N ARG A 136 8.06 7.35 -33.35
CA ARG A 136 7.88 6.09 -34.07
C ARG A 136 8.50 4.88 -33.37
N SER A 137 9.09 5.08 -32.20
CA SER A 137 9.79 4.03 -31.44
C SER A 137 8.88 3.53 -30.33
N THR A 138 8.14 2.47 -30.61
CA THR A 138 7.38 1.76 -29.57
C THR A 138 8.34 0.98 -28.68
N LEU A 139 8.33 1.26 -27.38
CA LEU A 139 9.17 0.56 -26.38
C LEU A 139 8.57 -0.81 -26.05
N HIS A 140 8.77 -1.79 -26.93
CA HIS A 140 8.34 -3.17 -26.70
C HIS A 140 9.49 -4.03 -26.16
N PRO A 141 9.24 -4.87 -25.15
CA PRO A 141 10.24 -5.81 -24.65
C PRO A 141 10.55 -6.88 -25.72
N ARG A 142 11.84 -7.21 -25.87
CA ARG A 142 12.23 -8.44 -26.57
C ARG A 142 11.83 -9.65 -25.74
N HIS A 143 11.96 -10.84 -26.31
CA HIS A 143 11.59 -12.10 -25.65
C HIS A 143 12.11 -12.18 -24.20
N ASP A 144 13.39 -11.89 -23.96
CA ASP A 144 14.00 -12.02 -22.63
C ASP A 144 14.11 -10.68 -21.87
N ASP A 145 13.36 -9.66 -22.29
CA ASP A 145 13.29 -8.39 -21.57
C ASP A 145 12.07 -8.35 -20.64
N CYS A 146 12.22 -7.68 -19.50
CA CYS A 146 11.13 -7.25 -18.64
C CYS A 146 11.21 -5.73 -18.50
N PHE A 147 10.19 -5.01 -18.94
CA PHE A 147 10.13 -3.56 -18.76
C PHE A 147 9.20 -3.20 -17.61
N LEU A 148 9.65 -2.37 -16.68
CA LEU A 148 8.93 -2.03 -15.45
C LEU A 148 8.31 -0.64 -15.54
N GLY A 149 6.99 -0.57 -15.52
CA GLY A 149 6.25 0.68 -15.30
C GLY A 149 6.14 1.03 -13.81
N ASP A 150 5.33 2.03 -13.51
CA ASP A 150 5.06 2.44 -12.12
C ASP A 150 4.04 1.49 -11.45
N THR A 151 3.04 1.00 -12.20
CA THR A 151 1.97 0.11 -11.71
C THR A 151 1.79 -1.16 -12.54
N PHE A 152 2.71 -1.42 -13.47
CA PHE A 152 2.65 -2.57 -14.38
C PHE A 152 4.04 -3.01 -14.81
N PHE A 153 4.12 -4.16 -15.46
CA PHE A 153 5.32 -4.59 -16.20
C PHE A 153 4.93 -5.11 -17.57
N LEU A 154 5.81 -4.94 -18.56
CA LEU A 154 5.64 -5.42 -19.93
C LEU A 154 6.53 -6.63 -20.16
N LEU A 155 5.93 -7.69 -20.69
CA LEU A 155 6.61 -8.88 -21.16
C LEU A 155 6.28 -9.13 -22.62
N ASN A 156 7.23 -9.75 -23.32
CA ASN A 156 6.93 -10.30 -24.62
C ASN A 156 6.10 -11.59 -24.45
N SER A 157 4.98 -11.71 -25.15
CA SER A 157 4.09 -12.88 -25.10
C SER A 157 4.69 -14.14 -25.73
N GLY A 158 5.80 -14.01 -26.45
CA GLY A 158 6.41 -15.09 -27.23
C GLY A 158 5.54 -15.52 -28.40
N ASN A 159 5.81 -16.72 -28.93
CA ASN A 159 5.04 -17.28 -30.06
C ASN A 159 3.65 -17.82 -29.66
N GLU A 160 3.25 -17.73 -28.39
CA GLU A 160 2.00 -18.30 -27.89
C GLU A 160 0.76 -17.44 -28.17
N SER A 161 0.91 -16.18 -28.58
CA SER A 161 -0.20 -15.23 -28.79
C SER A 161 -0.63 -15.06 -30.27
N ARG A 162 -0.55 -16.10 -31.10
CA ARG A 162 -1.23 -16.09 -32.41
C ARG A 162 -2.72 -16.37 -32.27
N LYS A 163 -3.48 -15.57 -31.52
CA LYS A 163 -4.96 -15.61 -31.50
C LYS A 163 -5.61 -14.22 -31.49
N SER A 164 -6.65 -14.11 -32.33
CA SER A 164 -7.55 -13.01 -32.71
C SER A 164 -7.38 -11.62 -32.06
N LYS A 165 -7.32 -10.61 -32.93
CA LYS A 165 -7.24 -9.14 -32.73
C LYS A 165 -8.30 -8.46 -31.82
N GLU A 166 -9.20 -9.19 -31.15
CA GLU A 166 -10.37 -8.59 -30.48
C GLU A 166 -10.27 -8.53 -28.95
N ASN A 167 -9.55 -9.43 -28.28
CA ASN A 167 -9.46 -9.40 -26.81
C ASN A 167 -8.20 -8.66 -26.34
N THR A 168 -8.41 -7.41 -25.91
CA THR A 168 -7.38 -6.58 -25.28
C THR A 168 -7.06 -7.01 -23.86
N ARG A 169 -7.89 -7.85 -23.22
CA ARG A 169 -7.70 -8.27 -21.82
C ARG A 169 -6.95 -9.59 -21.69
N VAL A 170 -6.00 -9.64 -20.77
CA VAL A 170 -5.31 -10.86 -20.36
C VAL A 170 -5.94 -11.37 -19.08
N ILE A 171 -6.45 -12.60 -19.09
CA ILE A 171 -7.20 -13.21 -17.99
C ILE A 171 -6.52 -14.47 -17.46
N CYS A 172 -6.66 -14.71 -16.15
CA CYS A 172 -6.23 -15.96 -15.55
C CYS A 172 -7.03 -17.15 -16.12
N LYS A 173 -6.35 -18.22 -16.50
CA LYS A 173 -7.00 -19.41 -17.07
C LYS A 173 -7.88 -20.13 -16.05
N ARG A 174 -7.50 -20.11 -14.77
CA ARG A 174 -8.23 -20.76 -13.66
C ARG A 174 -9.40 -19.90 -13.14
N CYS A 175 -9.13 -18.76 -12.52
CA CYS A 175 -10.17 -17.96 -11.85
C CYS A 175 -10.85 -16.89 -12.72
N LYS A 176 -10.38 -16.69 -13.96
CA LYS A 176 -10.90 -15.70 -14.92
C LYS A 176 -10.71 -14.23 -14.53
N THR A 177 -10.04 -13.94 -13.43
CA THR A 177 -9.63 -12.56 -13.06
C THR A 177 -8.78 -11.93 -14.16
N THR A 178 -8.96 -10.63 -14.39
CA THR A 178 -8.13 -9.85 -15.31
C THR A 178 -6.76 -9.63 -14.70
N LEU A 179 -5.70 -10.06 -15.39
CA LEU A 179 -4.31 -9.94 -14.95
C LEU A 179 -3.60 -8.74 -15.61
N GLY A 180 -4.13 -8.27 -16.74
CA GLY A 180 -3.42 -7.36 -17.60
C GLY A 180 -4.12 -7.09 -18.92
N GLU A 181 -3.39 -6.52 -19.86
CA GLU A 181 -3.86 -6.14 -21.19
C GLU A 181 -2.81 -6.40 -22.27
N THR A 182 -3.28 -6.69 -23.48
CA THR A 182 -2.46 -6.89 -24.67
C THR A 182 -2.17 -5.52 -25.29
N VAL A 183 -0.91 -5.09 -25.28
CA VAL A 183 -0.48 -3.79 -25.83
C VAL A 183 -0.23 -3.89 -27.34
N SER A 184 0.36 -4.99 -27.77
CA SER A 184 0.64 -5.31 -29.18
C SER A 184 0.48 -6.82 -29.40
N SER A 185 0.63 -7.29 -30.62
CA SER A 185 0.58 -8.74 -30.94
C SER A 185 1.56 -9.60 -30.13
N ASP A 186 2.66 -8.99 -29.69
CA ASP A 186 3.78 -9.64 -29.02
C ASP A 186 4.07 -9.08 -27.62
N THR A 187 3.30 -8.09 -27.13
CA THR A 187 3.54 -7.45 -25.82
C THR A 187 2.31 -7.52 -24.94
N ILE A 188 2.51 -8.04 -23.73
CA ILE A 188 1.50 -8.08 -22.66
C ILE A 188 1.94 -7.16 -21.53
N LYS A 189 1.01 -6.32 -21.08
CA LYS A 189 1.09 -5.55 -19.84
C LYS A 189 0.39 -6.31 -18.73
N TYR A 190 1.08 -6.56 -17.63
CA TYR A 190 0.51 -7.14 -16.42
C TYR A 190 0.46 -6.10 -15.31
N TYR A 191 -0.65 -6.06 -14.56
CA TYR A 191 -0.78 -5.18 -13.40
C TYR A 191 -0.02 -5.76 -12.21
N ILE A 192 0.80 -4.95 -11.54
CA ILE A 192 1.61 -5.40 -10.40
C ILE A 192 0.77 -5.88 -9.22
N THR A 193 -0.49 -5.43 -9.15
CA THR A 193 -1.43 -5.86 -8.10
C THR A 193 -2.09 -7.20 -8.42
N GLU A 194 -2.03 -7.70 -9.65
CA GLU A 194 -2.74 -8.93 -10.04
C GLU A 194 -1.82 -10.15 -10.21
N VAL A 195 -0.51 -9.90 -10.25
CA VAL A 195 0.51 -10.93 -10.51
C VAL A 195 1.61 -10.88 -9.45
N ILE A 196 1.82 -12.01 -8.79
CA ILE A 196 2.95 -12.23 -7.88
C ILE A 196 4.13 -12.76 -8.72
N ILE A 197 5.30 -12.15 -8.57
CA ILE A 197 6.53 -12.63 -9.22
C ILE A 197 7.49 -13.15 -8.16
N GLN A 198 7.96 -14.38 -8.32
CA GLN A 198 8.92 -14.99 -7.39
C GLN A 198 10.05 -15.69 -8.14
N PRO A 199 11.28 -15.73 -7.57
CA PRO A 199 12.36 -16.55 -8.10
C PRO A 199 11.93 -18.03 -8.14
N SER A 200 12.29 -18.76 -9.20
CA SER A 200 11.93 -20.19 -9.35
C SER A 200 12.44 -21.09 -8.22
N GLU A 201 13.47 -20.67 -7.49
CA GLU A 201 14.09 -21.43 -6.39
C GLU A 201 13.42 -21.15 -5.02
N GLY A 202 12.46 -20.22 -4.96
CA GLY A 202 11.78 -19.81 -3.73
C GLY A 202 10.57 -20.69 -3.37
N ASN A 203 10.25 -20.74 -2.07
CA ASN A 203 8.99 -21.31 -1.61
C ASN A 203 7.85 -20.35 -1.94
N PHE A 204 6.84 -20.85 -2.66
CA PHE A 204 5.64 -20.06 -2.96
C PHE A 204 4.72 -19.94 -1.75
N SER A 205 4.60 -18.73 -1.23
CA SER A 205 3.48 -18.32 -0.37
C SER A 205 2.66 -17.25 -1.10
N THR A 206 1.33 -17.40 -1.05
CA THR A 206 0.41 -16.36 -1.52
C THR A 206 0.04 -15.48 -0.33
N PRO A 207 0.47 -14.21 -0.27
CA PRO A 207 -0.02 -13.30 0.75
C PRO A 207 -1.52 -13.08 0.57
N PRO A 208 -2.26 -12.82 1.67
CA PRO A 208 -3.64 -12.35 1.61
C PRO A 208 -3.77 -11.18 0.64
N ARG A 209 -4.87 -11.14 -0.12
CA ARG A 209 -5.13 -10.13 -1.14
C ARG A 209 -4.98 -8.71 -0.63
N SER A 210 -5.62 -8.42 0.50
CA SER A 210 -5.63 -7.08 1.10
C SER A 210 -4.22 -6.62 1.49
N GLN A 211 -3.42 -7.52 2.07
CA GLN A 211 -2.02 -7.25 2.41
C GLN A 211 -1.20 -7.02 1.14
N PHE A 212 -1.37 -7.86 0.11
CA PHE A 212 -0.66 -7.70 -1.14
C PHE A 212 -0.95 -6.36 -1.83
N VAL A 213 -2.22 -5.96 -1.93
CA VAL A 213 -2.59 -4.66 -2.52
C VAL A 213 -2.01 -3.50 -1.71
N GLN A 214 -2.08 -3.57 -0.37
CA GLN A 214 -1.49 -2.56 0.50
C GLN A 214 0.01 -2.41 0.26
N SER A 215 0.76 -3.52 0.34
CA SER A 215 2.20 -3.51 0.16
C SER A 215 2.58 -2.97 -1.22
N MET A 216 1.93 -3.44 -2.29
CA MET A 216 2.24 -3.00 -3.66
C MET A 216 1.95 -1.50 -3.85
N VAL A 217 0.82 -0.99 -3.35
CA VAL A 217 0.48 0.43 -3.47
C VAL A 217 1.38 1.30 -2.59
N ALA A 218 1.61 0.89 -1.34
CA ALA A 218 2.48 1.61 -0.40
C ALA A 218 3.89 1.74 -0.96
N GLN A 219 4.43 0.65 -1.50
CA GLN A 219 5.70 0.62 -2.21
C GLN A 219 5.73 1.61 -3.37
N CYS A 220 4.73 1.61 -4.26
CA CYS A 220 4.65 2.58 -5.35
C CYS A 220 4.69 4.03 -4.84
N LEU A 221 3.94 4.36 -3.78
CA LEU A 221 3.91 5.71 -3.21
C LEU A 221 5.29 6.11 -2.67
N VAL A 222 5.97 5.22 -1.94
CA VAL A 222 7.29 5.48 -1.35
C VAL A 222 8.37 5.63 -2.43
N GLU A 223 8.43 4.71 -3.39
CA GLU A 223 9.40 4.77 -4.49
C GLU A 223 9.24 6.06 -5.30
N LEU A 224 8.01 6.40 -5.67
CA LEU A 224 7.75 7.55 -6.54
C LEU A 224 7.91 8.86 -5.80
N SER A 225 7.59 8.92 -4.51
CA SER A 225 7.87 10.12 -3.72
C SER A 225 9.37 10.40 -3.61
N SER A 226 10.16 9.34 -3.45
CA SER A 226 11.62 9.43 -3.40
C SER A 226 12.22 9.80 -4.76
N ALA A 227 11.76 9.15 -5.83
CA ALA A 227 12.31 9.33 -7.18
C ALA A 227 11.86 10.61 -7.88
N LYS A 228 10.63 11.09 -7.60
CA LYS A 228 10.02 12.23 -8.30
C LYS A 228 9.74 13.44 -7.40
N SER A 229 10.07 13.38 -6.11
CA SER A 229 9.77 14.44 -5.13
C SER A 229 8.28 14.83 -5.10
N THR A 230 7.39 13.86 -5.33
CA THR A 230 5.93 14.04 -5.31
C THR A 230 5.31 13.33 -4.12
N PHE A 231 4.35 13.99 -3.46
CA PHE A 231 3.63 13.42 -2.32
C PHE A 231 2.13 13.35 -2.56
N ARG A 232 1.67 13.75 -3.75
CA ARG A 232 0.26 13.74 -4.15
C ARG A 232 0.09 12.76 -5.29
N PHE A 233 -0.89 11.88 -5.16
CA PHE A 233 -1.14 10.82 -6.12
C PHE A 233 -2.61 10.75 -6.47
N THR A 234 -2.92 10.51 -7.74
CA THR A 234 -4.29 10.19 -8.18
C THR A 234 -4.36 8.72 -8.54
N ILE A 235 -5.17 7.94 -7.83
CA ILE A 235 -5.44 6.54 -8.14
C ILE A 235 -6.52 6.48 -9.22
N LYS A 236 -6.14 6.02 -10.41
CA LYS A 236 -6.99 5.93 -11.59
C LYS A 236 -7.30 4.46 -11.93
N GLY A 237 -8.52 4.21 -12.36
CA GLY A 237 -8.91 2.93 -12.95
C GLY A 237 -8.39 2.78 -14.37
N ASP A 238 -8.37 1.54 -14.85
CA ASP A 238 -8.19 1.18 -16.27
C ASP A 238 -9.31 1.74 -17.17
N ASP A 239 -10.42 2.21 -16.58
CA ASP A 239 -11.48 2.96 -17.25
C ASP A 239 -11.21 4.47 -17.37
N GLY A 240 -10.03 4.91 -16.93
CA GLY A 240 -9.57 6.30 -16.97
C GLY A 240 -10.13 7.20 -15.86
N LYS A 241 -11.02 6.70 -14.99
CA LYS A 241 -11.63 7.52 -13.93
C LYS A 241 -10.72 7.61 -12.71
N ILE A 242 -10.76 8.75 -12.02
CA ILE A 242 -10.09 8.92 -10.72
C ILE A 242 -10.97 8.34 -9.61
N TYR A 243 -10.44 7.39 -8.85
CA TYR A 243 -11.14 6.74 -7.73
C TYR A 243 -10.75 7.35 -6.39
N ILE A 244 -9.47 7.70 -6.20
CA ILE A 244 -8.94 8.15 -4.91
C ILE A 244 -7.86 9.21 -5.15
N LEU A 245 -7.91 10.31 -4.39
CA LEU A 245 -6.79 11.23 -4.24
C LEU A 245 -6.04 10.83 -2.98
N VAL A 246 -4.72 10.72 -3.06
CA VAL A 246 -3.87 10.26 -1.95
C VAL A 246 -2.77 11.30 -1.71
N TRP A 247 -2.61 11.72 -0.47
CA TRP A 247 -1.46 12.53 -0.02
C TRP A 247 -0.62 11.70 0.94
N LEU A 248 0.60 11.38 0.52
CA LEU A 248 1.61 10.76 1.35
C LEU A 248 2.10 11.74 2.41
N LEU A 249 1.83 11.46 3.69
CA LEU A 249 2.31 12.27 4.81
C LEU A 249 3.64 11.76 5.35
N ASN A 250 3.76 10.44 5.46
CA ASN A 250 4.95 9.82 6.04
C ASN A 250 5.13 8.37 5.56
N SER A 251 6.37 7.92 5.44
CA SER A 251 6.73 6.54 5.07
C SER A 251 7.54 5.81 6.14
N ASP A 252 7.96 6.50 7.22
CA ASP A 252 8.78 5.93 8.29
C ASP A 252 7.98 5.56 9.55
N THR A 253 6.70 5.22 9.38
CA THR A 253 5.82 4.90 10.53
C THR A 253 5.85 3.40 10.84
N LEU A 254 6.04 3.07 12.11
CA LEU A 254 5.86 1.71 12.62
C LEU A 254 4.49 1.61 13.29
N LEU A 255 3.67 0.66 12.85
CA LEU A 255 2.43 0.29 13.51
C LEU A 255 2.70 -0.90 14.44
N VAL A 256 2.27 -0.76 15.70
CA VAL A 256 2.35 -1.84 16.69
C VAL A 256 0.94 -2.08 17.20
N GLU A 257 0.41 -3.27 16.91
CA GLU A 257 -0.92 -3.66 17.38
C GLU A 257 -0.77 -4.64 18.54
N SER A 258 -1.30 -4.27 19.70
CA SER A 258 -1.39 -5.16 20.84
C SER A 258 -2.68 -5.95 20.77
N LEU A 259 -2.58 -7.27 20.90
CA LEU A 259 -3.75 -8.14 21.02
C LEU A 259 -4.49 -7.79 22.32
N GLY A 260 -5.55 -7.00 22.21
CA GLY A 260 -6.55 -6.92 23.28
C GLY A 260 -7.22 -8.28 23.40
N SER A 261 -7.41 -8.78 24.62
CA SER A 261 -8.27 -9.93 24.87
C SER A 261 -9.70 -9.59 24.43
N SER A 262 -10.05 -9.82 23.16
CA SER A 262 -11.41 -9.59 22.67
C SER A 262 -12.25 -10.83 22.89
N SER A 263 -13.28 -10.69 23.73
CA SER A 263 -14.49 -11.47 23.61
C SER A 263 -15.01 -11.38 22.17
N SER A 264 -15.44 -12.53 21.66
CA SER A 264 -15.97 -12.74 20.33
C SER A 264 -17.24 -11.90 20.08
N HIS A 265 -17.11 -10.81 19.35
CA HIS A 265 -18.23 -10.24 18.59
C HIS A 265 -17.94 -10.45 17.11
N SER A 266 -18.37 -11.61 16.61
CA SER A 266 -18.45 -11.94 15.20
C SER A 266 -19.52 -11.06 14.52
N VAL A 267 -19.11 -9.87 14.08
CA VAL A 267 -19.88 -9.15 13.07
C VAL A 267 -19.58 -9.84 11.75
N PHE A 268 -20.55 -10.61 11.24
CA PHE A 268 -20.53 -11.22 9.92
C PHE A 268 -20.10 -10.19 8.85
N THR A 269 -18.86 -10.26 8.39
CA THR A 269 -18.41 -9.58 7.18
C THR A 269 -18.62 -10.53 6.00
N LEU A 270 -19.35 -10.08 4.99
CA LEU A 270 -19.68 -10.82 3.75
C LEU A 270 -18.45 -11.21 2.89
N PHE A 271 -17.25 -10.95 3.39
CA PHE A 271 -15.97 -11.35 2.85
C PHE A 271 -15.23 -12.04 3.99
N GLY A 272 -14.91 -13.33 3.80
CA GLY A 272 -14.43 -14.23 4.85
C GLY A 272 -13.19 -13.75 5.59
N ASP A 273 -12.85 -14.46 6.66
CA ASP A 273 -11.73 -14.27 7.62
C ASP A 273 -10.33 -14.03 7.01
N ILE A 274 -10.15 -12.96 6.23
CA ILE A 274 -8.96 -12.71 5.39
C ILE A 274 -8.16 -11.49 5.90
N PHE A 275 -8.67 -10.73 6.87
CA PHE A 275 -8.12 -9.43 7.24
C PHE A 275 -7.22 -9.40 8.48
N MET A 276 -7.02 -10.52 9.17
CA MET A 276 -6.10 -10.59 10.31
C MET A 276 -5.37 -11.94 10.31
N PRO A 277 -4.03 -11.98 10.46
CA PRO A 277 -3.33 -13.23 10.68
C PRO A 277 -3.84 -13.87 11.98
N SER A 278 -4.24 -15.13 11.87
CA SER A 278 -4.63 -15.96 13.00
C SER A 278 -3.54 -15.98 14.06
N SER A 279 -3.88 -15.50 15.27
CA SER A 279 -3.28 -15.84 16.56
C SER A 279 -1.77 -16.17 16.54
N GLY A 280 -0.92 -15.16 16.65
CA GLY A 280 0.51 -15.37 16.90
C GLY A 280 1.32 -14.08 16.99
N THR A 281 1.75 -13.71 18.20
CA THR A 281 2.68 -12.63 18.57
C THR A 281 2.27 -11.19 18.19
N VAL A 282 2.61 -10.22 19.06
CA VAL A 282 2.44 -8.77 18.81
C VAL A 282 3.23 -8.41 17.55
N GLY A 283 2.55 -8.13 16.44
CA GLY A 283 3.17 -7.81 15.16
C GLY A 283 3.66 -6.36 15.13
N THR A 284 4.88 -6.14 14.62
CA THR A 284 5.32 -4.82 14.17
C THR A 284 5.24 -4.77 12.66
N TRP A 285 4.54 -3.78 12.14
CA TRP A 285 4.39 -3.57 10.71
C TRP A 285 4.90 -2.20 10.35
N ASN A 286 5.55 -2.10 9.20
CA ASN A 286 5.80 -0.79 8.68
C ASN A 286 4.56 -0.27 7.98
N ALA A 287 4.37 1.03 8.06
CA ALA A 287 3.17 1.67 7.63
C ALA A 287 3.48 2.99 6.94
N VAL A 288 2.79 3.21 5.83
CA VAL A 288 2.78 4.47 5.13
C VAL A 288 1.57 5.28 5.60
N LYS A 289 1.84 6.44 6.19
CA LYS A 289 0.80 7.37 6.61
C LYS A 289 0.31 8.19 5.42
N VAL A 290 -0.98 8.09 5.11
CA VAL A 290 -1.60 8.83 4.01
C VAL A 290 -2.84 9.59 4.45
N LEU A 291 -3.14 10.69 3.78
CA LEU A 291 -4.50 11.22 3.67
C LEU A 291 -5.11 10.73 2.37
N TYR A 292 -6.41 10.44 2.36
CA TYR A 292 -7.09 10.12 1.13
C TYR A 292 -8.47 10.79 1.02
N GLN A 293 -8.90 11.00 -0.22
CA GLN A 293 -10.22 11.51 -0.55
C GLN A 293 -10.84 10.64 -1.66
N PRO A 294 -12.00 10.00 -1.44
CA PRO A 294 -12.67 9.20 -2.46
C PRO A 294 -13.35 10.06 -3.52
N CYS A 295 -13.24 9.65 -4.78
CA CYS A 295 -13.80 10.34 -5.94
C CYS A 295 -14.93 9.58 -6.66
N ILE A 296 -15.40 8.47 -6.07
CA ILE A 296 -16.46 7.63 -6.64
C ILE A 296 -17.79 8.41 -6.70
N LYS A 297 -18.60 8.16 -7.74
CA LYS A 297 -19.93 8.78 -7.96
C LYS A 297 -19.85 10.31 -8.00
N SER A 298 -18.85 10.87 -8.70
CA SER A 298 -18.62 12.32 -8.87
C SER A 298 -18.38 13.11 -7.57
N ARG A 299 -18.10 12.42 -6.47
CA ARG A 299 -17.73 13.05 -5.22
C ARG A 299 -16.37 13.75 -5.37
N ASN A 300 -16.21 14.94 -4.82
CA ASN A 300 -14.95 15.71 -4.89
C ASN A 300 -14.45 15.96 -6.32
N LYS A 301 -15.37 16.05 -7.29
CA LYS A 301 -15.03 16.21 -8.71
C LYS A 301 -14.12 17.42 -8.95
N ASP A 302 -14.47 18.59 -8.41
CA ASP A 302 -13.67 19.81 -8.62
C ASP A 302 -12.23 19.66 -8.12
N LEU A 303 -12.03 18.95 -7.01
CA LEU A 303 -10.71 18.66 -6.45
C LEU A 303 -9.95 17.64 -7.31
N ALA A 304 -10.64 16.61 -7.80
CA ALA A 304 -10.05 15.62 -8.69
C ALA A 304 -9.62 16.27 -10.02
N ASP A 305 -10.48 17.10 -10.61
CA ASP A 305 -10.19 17.86 -11.83
C ASP A 305 -9.01 18.83 -11.62
N ALA A 306 -8.90 19.44 -10.42
CA ALA A 306 -7.78 20.29 -10.07
C ALA A 306 -6.47 19.51 -9.94
N TRP A 307 -6.49 18.35 -9.27
CA TRP A 307 -5.31 17.48 -9.14
C TRP A 307 -4.89 16.86 -10.48
N GLU A 308 -5.84 16.55 -11.36
CA GLU A 308 -5.51 16.02 -12.68
C GLU A 308 -4.72 17.01 -13.55
N ARG A 309 -4.90 18.32 -13.33
CA ARG A 309 -4.13 19.37 -14.00
C ARG A 309 -2.87 19.80 -13.21
N ASP A 310 -2.71 19.33 -11.99
CA ASP A 310 -1.56 19.66 -11.13
C ASP A 310 -0.39 18.74 -11.48
N ILE A 311 0.69 19.32 -12.02
CA ILE A 311 1.94 18.59 -12.32
C ILE A 311 2.52 17.95 -11.05
N GLY A 312 2.24 18.51 -9.87
CA GLY A 312 2.64 17.96 -8.58
C GLY A 312 1.89 16.70 -8.16
N ALA A 313 0.79 16.33 -8.83
CA ALA A 313 0.01 15.14 -8.54
C ALA A 313 0.30 14.02 -9.56
N HIS A 314 0.91 12.93 -9.10
CA HIS A 314 1.34 11.82 -9.97
C HIS A 314 0.23 10.77 -10.14
N PRO A 315 -0.17 10.41 -11.38
CA PRO A 315 -1.19 9.39 -11.60
C PRO A 315 -0.65 7.97 -11.42
N LEU A 316 -1.44 7.11 -10.76
CA LEU A 316 -1.20 5.68 -10.64
C LEU A 316 -2.41 4.93 -11.18
N THR A 317 -2.21 4.15 -12.24
CA THR A 317 -3.29 3.42 -12.91
C THR A 317 -3.31 1.96 -12.45
N PHE A 318 -4.44 1.51 -11.91
CA PHE A 318 -4.67 0.13 -11.48
C PHE A 318 -5.98 -0.40 -12.09
N PRO A 319 -6.25 -1.72 -12.03
CA PRO A 319 -7.57 -2.23 -12.34
C PRO A 319 -8.65 -1.53 -11.50
N SER A 320 -9.79 -1.23 -12.11
CA SER A 320 -10.91 -0.54 -11.44
C SER A 320 -11.38 -1.27 -10.17
N GLU A 321 -11.36 -2.62 -10.18
CA GLU A 321 -11.67 -3.45 -9.01
C GLU A 321 -10.67 -3.23 -7.87
N THR A 322 -9.37 -3.19 -8.19
CA THR A 322 -8.29 -2.92 -7.23
C THR A 322 -8.38 -1.51 -6.65
N CYS A 323 -8.80 -0.53 -7.43
CA CYS A 323 -9.05 0.83 -6.94
C CYS A 323 -10.17 0.87 -5.88
N LEU A 324 -11.25 0.11 -6.10
CA LEU A 324 -12.35 -0.02 -5.14
C LEU A 324 -11.90 -0.77 -3.87
N GLU A 325 -11.14 -1.84 -4.05
CA GLU A 325 -10.57 -2.62 -2.94
C GLU A 325 -9.64 -1.76 -2.07
N LEU A 326 -8.74 -1.01 -2.68
CA LEU A 326 -7.86 -0.07 -1.98
C LEU A 326 -8.67 0.95 -1.18
N LEU A 327 -9.79 1.44 -1.72
CA LEU A 327 -10.63 2.36 -0.97
C LEU A 327 -11.28 1.69 0.25
N LEU A 328 -11.69 0.42 0.15
CA LEU A 328 -12.23 -0.33 1.28
C LEU A 328 -11.16 -0.56 2.36
N ILE A 329 -9.95 -0.94 1.94
CA ILE A 329 -8.78 -1.08 2.81
C ILE A 329 -8.51 0.22 3.58
N LEU A 330 -8.46 1.35 2.85
CA LEU A 330 -8.29 2.67 3.45
C LEU A 330 -9.46 3.00 4.40
N GLY A 331 -10.71 2.70 4.03
CA GLY A 331 -11.86 2.88 4.91
C GLY A 331 -11.74 2.11 6.22
N LEU A 332 -11.35 0.84 6.15
CA LEU A 332 -11.17 -0.03 7.32
C LEU A 332 -10.02 0.45 8.22
N SER A 333 -8.88 0.80 7.63
CA SER A 333 -7.74 1.42 8.33
C SER A 333 -8.14 2.73 9.02
N THR A 334 -9.03 3.54 8.44
CA THR A 334 -9.56 4.72 9.13
C THR A 334 -10.41 4.32 10.33
N THR A 335 -11.26 3.30 10.19
CA THR A 335 -12.17 2.91 11.26
C THR A 335 -11.48 2.23 12.45
N SER A 336 -10.29 1.64 12.25
CA SER A 336 -9.50 1.11 13.36
C SER A 336 -8.88 2.22 14.21
N LEU A 337 -8.74 3.44 13.68
CA LEU A 337 -8.27 4.59 14.45
C LEU A 337 -9.35 5.15 15.38
N PRO A 338 -8.97 5.69 16.55
CA PRO A 338 -9.84 6.47 17.41
C PRO A 338 -10.52 7.64 16.66
N PRO A 339 -11.82 7.93 16.92
CA PRO A 339 -12.58 8.97 16.23
C PRO A 339 -11.87 10.33 16.07
N SER A 340 -11.16 10.82 17.10
CA SER A 340 -10.43 12.11 17.03
C SER A 340 -9.22 12.07 16.08
N LEU A 341 -8.73 10.89 15.73
CA LEU A 341 -7.59 10.69 14.83
C LEU A 341 -8.01 10.38 13.38
N ARG A 342 -9.31 10.16 13.15
CA ARG A 342 -9.86 9.91 11.81
C ARG A 342 -9.88 11.14 10.92
N CYS A 343 -9.67 12.34 11.47
CA CYS A 343 -9.73 13.61 10.75
C CYS A 343 -8.55 14.52 11.14
N MET A 344 -8.09 15.39 10.23
CA MET A 344 -7.03 16.37 10.49
C MET A 344 -7.44 17.80 10.10
N ASN A 345 -7.17 18.78 10.99
CA ASN A 345 -7.28 20.24 10.80
C ASN A 345 -8.69 20.86 10.63
N SER A 346 -9.73 20.41 11.34
CA SER A 346 -11.07 21.06 11.37
C SER A 346 -11.71 21.39 10.00
N PHE A 347 -11.15 20.87 8.91
CA PHE A 347 -11.79 20.81 7.61
C PHE A 347 -12.91 19.78 7.72
N GLN A 348 -14.16 20.24 7.67
CA GLN A 348 -15.33 19.40 7.38
C GLN A 348 -15.32 18.91 5.92
N VAL A 349 -14.17 18.41 5.45
CA VAL A 349 -14.04 17.72 4.17
C VAL A 349 -13.26 16.46 4.46
N ARG A 350 -13.90 15.30 4.26
CA ARG A 350 -13.56 13.96 4.78
C ARG A 350 -12.15 13.43 4.43
N ASN A 351 -11.09 14.11 4.84
CA ASN A 351 -9.71 13.69 4.69
C ASN A 351 -9.31 12.84 5.89
N SER A 352 -9.18 11.53 5.69
CA SER A 352 -8.86 10.60 6.76
C SER A 352 -7.38 10.24 6.76
N CYS A 353 -6.73 10.30 7.93
CA CYS A 353 -5.38 9.77 8.14
C CYS A 353 -5.44 8.25 8.21
N ASN A 354 -4.58 7.55 7.47
CA ASN A 354 -4.50 6.09 7.44
C ASN A 354 -3.08 5.58 7.43
N PHE A 355 -2.96 4.29 7.69
CA PHE A 355 -1.76 3.49 7.52
C PHE A 355 -2.01 2.47 6.40
N LEU A 356 -1.17 2.45 5.38
CA LEU A 356 -1.03 1.31 4.47
C LEU A 356 0.13 0.46 4.99
N GLU A 357 -0.12 -0.81 5.29
CA GLU A 357 0.95 -1.73 5.69
C GLU A 357 1.88 -2.01 4.51
N VAL A 358 3.18 -2.05 4.80
CA VAL A 358 4.24 -2.37 3.83
C VAL A 358 4.69 -3.81 4.01
#